data_AF-A0A919TNE6-F1
#
_entry.id   AF-A0A919TNE6-F1
#
_cell.length_a   1.000
_cell.length_b   1.000
_cell.length_c   1.000
_cell.angle_alpha   90.00
_cell.angle_beta   90.00
_cell.angle_gamma   90.00
#
_symmetry.space_group_name_H-M   'P 1'
#
loop_
_entity.id
_entity.type
_entity.pdbx_description
1 polymer ?
#
loop_
_entity_poly.entity_id
_entity_poly.type
_entity_poly.pdbx_seq_one_letter_code
_entity_poly.pdbx_strand_id
1 'polypeptide(L)'
;MTSRRGLLLYSVLCAVGVLWSGTLIVVLALGRHPVDEVVAVGVAALLTVPGFAAGILANRRGYRTQRPLRLWSLASWVPPHVPVWAAVATGVVFFGFWLAIVLAFIALKGNPGMTPDGTYVLDRTTVVDRQTYDRQVDHQQQISLGVLGAFAVGGAFLCAARATDHES
;
A
#
# COMPACT_ATOMS: atom_id res chain seq x y z
N MET A 1 -25.14 3.90 4.36
CA MET A 1 -24.66 2.51 4.49
C MET A 1 -23.84 2.19 3.24
N THR A 2 -22.61 1.69 3.38
CA THR A 2 -21.84 1.24 2.19
C THR A 2 -22.48 -0.05 1.68
N SER A 3 -22.97 -0.04 0.45
CA SER A 3 -23.64 -1.22 -0.13
C SER A 3 -22.63 -2.34 -0.40
N ARG A 4 -23.09 -3.61 -0.46
CA ARG A 4 -22.27 -4.76 -0.87
C ARG A 4 -21.54 -4.50 -2.19
N ARG A 5 -22.26 -3.95 -3.18
CA ARG A 5 -21.70 -3.56 -4.48
C ARG A 5 -20.60 -2.51 -4.35
N GLY A 6 -20.77 -1.53 -3.46
CA GLY A 6 -19.75 -0.52 -3.17
C GLY A 6 -18.48 -1.12 -2.56
N LEU A 7 -18.61 -2.04 -1.61
CA LEU A 7 -17.46 -2.73 -1.01
C LEU A 7 -16.72 -3.59 -2.04
N LEU A 8 -17.43 -4.31 -2.91
CA LEU A 8 -16.80 -5.07 -3.99
C LEU A 8 -16.05 -4.15 -4.98
N LEU A 9 -16.64 -3.02 -5.35
CA LEU A 9 -15.97 -2.03 -6.22
C LEU A 9 -14.68 -1.51 -5.57
N TYR A 10 -14.73 -1.14 -4.29
CA TYR A 10 -13.54 -0.72 -3.55
C TYR A 10 -12.49 -1.83 -3.46
N SER A 11 -12.92 -3.08 -3.27
CA SER A 11 -12.00 -4.23 -3.27
C SER A 11 -11.28 -4.36 -4.62
N VAL A 12 -12.01 -4.24 -5.73
CA VAL A 12 -11.44 -4.27 -7.09
C VAL A 12 -10.47 -3.10 -7.31
N LEU A 13 -10.86 -1.88 -6.94
CA LEU A 13 -9.98 -0.70 -7.05
C LEU A 13 -8.69 -0.88 -6.25
N CYS A 14 -8.79 -1.38 -5.02
CA CYS A 14 -7.62 -1.72 -4.22
C CYS A 14 -6.78 -2.82 -4.87
N ALA A 15 -7.38 -3.86 -5.48
CA ALA A 15 -6.63 -4.89 -6.22
C ALA A 15 -5.90 -4.30 -7.44
N VAL A 16 -6.51 -3.36 -8.16
CA VAL A 16 -5.82 -2.60 -9.22
C VAL A 16 -4.68 -1.77 -8.63
N GLY A 17 -4.87 -1.15 -7.46
CA GLY A 17 -3.82 -0.46 -6.71
C GLY A 17 -2.65 -1.37 -6.32
N VAL A 18 -2.92 -2.62 -5.91
CA VAL A 18 -1.88 -3.64 -5.65
C VAL A 18 -1.07 -3.89 -6.91
N LEU A 19 -1.73 -4.14 -8.05
CA LEU A 19 -1.06 -4.39 -9.31
C LEU A 19 -0.26 -3.18 -9.79
N TRP A 20 -0.82 -1.97 -9.67
CA TRP A 20 -0.16 -0.72 -10.02
C TRP A 20 1.13 -0.51 -9.21
N SER A 21 1.03 -0.52 -7.88
CA SER A 21 2.19 -0.34 -7.00
C SER A 21 3.22 -1.45 -7.18
N GLY A 22 2.77 -2.72 -7.23
CA GLY A 22 3.66 -3.86 -7.39
C GLY A 22 4.43 -3.82 -8.70
N THR A 23 3.75 -3.50 -9.80
CA THR A 23 4.39 -3.37 -11.12
C THR A 23 5.42 -2.25 -11.12
N LEU A 24 5.08 -1.07 -10.61
CA LEU A 24 6.01 0.06 -10.58
C LEU A 24 7.23 -0.22 -9.69
N ILE A 25 7.07 -0.88 -8.54
CA ILE A 25 8.20 -1.31 -7.71
C ILE A 25 9.12 -2.25 -8.48
N VAL A 26 8.58 -3.24 -9.20
CA VAL A 26 9.39 -4.16 -10.02
C VAL A 26 10.10 -3.40 -11.14
N VAL A 27 9.43 -2.47 -11.80
CA VAL A 27 10.03 -1.69 -12.89
C VAL A 27 11.14 -0.76 -12.37
N LEU A 28 10.96 -0.14 -11.21
CA LEU A 28 12.00 0.65 -10.53
C LEU A 28 13.19 -0.23 -10.13
N ALA A 29 12.95 -1.44 -9.62
CA ALA A 29 14.02 -2.40 -9.31
C ALA A 29 14.81 -2.83 -10.55
N LEU A 30 14.22 -2.75 -11.74
CA LEU A 30 14.89 -2.97 -13.03
C LEU A 30 15.57 -1.70 -13.59
N GLY A 31 15.60 -0.60 -12.83
CA GLY A 31 16.24 0.66 -13.23
C GLY A 31 15.49 1.41 -14.33
N ARG A 32 14.17 1.26 -14.41
CA ARG A 32 13.32 1.96 -15.37
C ARG A 32 12.35 2.90 -14.66
N HIS A 33 12.19 4.10 -15.24
CA HIS A 33 11.33 5.16 -14.71
C HIS A 33 10.21 5.45 -15.73
N PRO A 34 9.16 4.61 -15.78
CA PRO A 34 8.11 4.76 -16.78
C PRO A 34 7.17 5.93 -16.50
N VAL A 35 7.12 6.40 -15.24
CA VAL A 35 6.13 7.38 -14.76
C VAL A 35 6.79 8.27 -13.71
N ASP A 36 6.48 9.57 -13.75
CA ASP A 36 6.85 10.55 -12.74
C ASP A 36 6.30 10.19 -11.35
N GLU A 37 7.06 10.52 -10.29
CA GLU A 37 6.72 10.17 -8.91
C GLU A 37 5.33 10.66 -8.51
N VAL A 38 4.97 11.90 -8.85
CA VAL A 38 3.69 12.50 -8.44
C VAL A 38 2.52 11.74 -9.06
N VAL A 39 2.66 11.33 -10.32
CA VAL A 39 1.65 10.54 -11.02
C VAL A 39 1.58 9.12 -10.46
N ALA A 40 2.74 8.48 -10.28
CA ALA A 40 2.84 7.12 -9.74
C ALA A 40 2.18 7.00 -8.36
N VAL A 41 2.56 7.86 -7.44
CA VAL A 41 2.07 7.89 -6.06
C VAL A 41 0.64 8.42 -6.01
N GLY A 42 0.28 9.42 -6.81
CA GLY A 42 -1.07 9.99 -6.87
C GLY A 42 -2.11 8.96 -7.32
N VAL A 43 -1.84 8.23 -8.40
CA VAL A 43 -2.73 7.15 -8.88
C VAL A 43 -2.82 6.03 -7.83
N ALA A 44 -1.70 5.62 -7.23
CA ALA A 44 -1.71 4.64 -6.15
C ALA A 44 -2.60 5.11 -4.97
N ALA A 45 -2.49 6.37 -4.55
CA ALA A 45 -3.29 6.90 -3.44
C ALA A 45 -4.79 6.90 -3.77
N LEU A 46 -5.17 7.32 -4.98
CA LEU A 46 -6.56 7.34 -5.44
C LEU A 46 -7.20 5.95 -5.48
N LEU A 47 -6.45 4.94 -5.92
CA LEU A 47 -6.92 3.56 -6.01
C LEU A 47 -7.05 2.88 -4.64
N THR A 48 -6.27 3.31 -3.65
CA THR A 48 -6.05 2.54 -2.42
C THR A 48 -6.71 3.16 -1.20
N VAL A 49 -6.55 4.47 -0.98
CA VAL A 49 -6.96 5.15 0.25
C VAL A 49 -8.48 5.06 0.48
N PRO A 50 -9.36 5.33 -0.51
CA PRO A 50 -10.81 5.26 -0.28
C PRO A 50 -11.26 3.85 0.11
N GLY A 51 -10.73 2.82 -0.57
CA GLY A 51 -11.10 1.43 -0.30
C GLY A 51 -10.56 0.92 1.03
N PHE A 52 -9.33 1.28 1.40
CA PHE A 52 -8.77 0.97 2.71
C PHE A 52 -9.59 1.60 3.85
N ALA A 53 -9.91 2.89 3.73
CA ALA A 53 -10.76 3.59 4.70
C ALA A 53 -12.17 2.97 4.80
N ALA A 54 -12.79 2.67 3.65
CA ALA A 54 -14.10 2.01 3.62
C ALA A 54 -14.05 0.62 4.29
N GLY A 55 -13.02 -0.17 4.02
CA GLY A 55 -12.80 -1.49 4.60
C GLY A 55 -12.66 -1.44 6.13
N ILE A 56 -11.82 -0.54 6.65
CA ILE A 56 -11.66 -0.33 8.10
C ILE A 56 -12.99 0.07 8.74
N LEU A 57 -13.68 1.06 8.17
CA LEU A 57 -14.93 1.57 8.73
C LEU A 57 -16.04 0.50 8.71
N ALA A 58 -16.13 -0.29 7.64
CA ALA A 58 -17.13 -1.34 7.49
C ALA A 58 -16.91 -2.49 8.49
N ASN A 59 -15.66 -2.93 8.66
CA ASN A 59 -15.29 -3.97 9.62
C ASN A 59 -15.47 -3.48 11.07
N ARG A 60 -15.00 -2.28 11.39
CA ARG A 60 -15.16 -1.69 12.73
C ARG A 60 -16.64 -1.56 13.14
N ARG A 61 -17.52 -1.22 12.19
CA ARG A 61 -18.98 -1.16 12.43
C ARG A 61 -19.57 -2.56 12.61
N GLY A 62 -19.25 -3.51 11.73
CA GLY A 62 -19.77 -4.90 11.82
C GLY A 62 -19.39 -5.59 13.13
N TYR A 63 -18.13 -5.49 13.55
CA TYR A 63 -17.67 -6.12 14.79
C TYR A 63 -18.20 -5.44 16.06
N ARG A 64 -18.41 -4.11 16.06
CA ARG A 64 -19.10 -3.41 17.16
C ARG A 64 -20.53 -3.91 17.37
N THR A 65 -21.20 -4.34 16.31
CA THR A 65 -22.60 -4.80 16.38
C THR A 65 -22.75 -6.28 16.74
N GLN A 66 -21.71 -7.11 16.66
CA GLN A 66 -21.84 -8.57 16.72
C GLN A 66 -21.08 -9.30 17.84
N ARG A 67 -20.12 -8.68 18.56
CA ARG A 67 -19.37 -9.40 19.63
C ARG A 67 -19.29 -8.63 20.96
N PRO A 68 -19.43 -9.33 22.12
CA PRO A 68 -19.09 -8.76 23.42
C PRO A 68 -17.58 -8.48 23.49
N LEU A 69 -17.22 -7.38 24.14
CA LEU A 69 -15.90 -6.73 24.25
C LEU A 69 -14.81 -7.63 24.88
N ARG A 70 -14.46 -8.78 24.29
CA ARG A 70 -13.25 -9.53 24.65
C ARG A 70 -12.04 -8.98 23.93
N LEU A 71 -10.93 -8.91 24.67
CA LEU A 71 -9.62 -8.43 24.22
C LEU A 71 -9.22 -9.10 22.89
N TRP A 72 -8.77 -8.26 21.96
CA TRP A 72 -8.40 -8.59 20.59
C TRP A 72 -7.34 -9.70 20.54
N SER A 73 -7.77 -10.94 20.33
CA SER A 73 -6.89 -12.01 19.87
C SER A 73 -6.47 -11.72 18.42
N LEU A 74 -5.24 -12.05 18.02
CA LEU A 74 -4.80 -11.97 16.61
C LEU A 74 -5.76 -12.70 15.65
N ALA A 75 -6.47 -13.73 16.13
CA ALA A 75 -7.52 -14.42 15.39
C ALA A 75 -8.77 -13.57 15.11
N SER A 76 -8.92 -12.38 15.70
CA SER A 76 -10.07 -11.49 15.48
C SER A 76 -9.94 -10.61 14.24
N TRP A 77 -8.78 -10.60 13.56
CA TRP A 77 -8.54 -9.78 12.37
C TRP A 77 -8.86 -10.50 11.05
N VAL A 78 -8.82 -11.83 11.06
CA VAL A 78 -9.24 -12.66 9.93
C VAL A 78 -10.65 -13.16 10.21
N PRO A 79 -11.67 -12.73 9.44
CA PRO A 79 -13.02 -13.21 9.65
C PRO A 79 -13.08 -14.74 9.41
N PRO A 80 -13.78 -15.50 10.27
CA PRO A 80 -13.73 -16.97 10.26
C PRO A 80 -14.30 -17.60 8.98
N HIS A 81 -15.12 -16.87 8.23
CA HIS A 81 -15.67 -17.30 6.95
C HIS A 81 -14.70 -17.13 5.77
N VAL A 82 -13.59 -16.41 5.96
CA VAL A 82 -12.60 -16.21 4.90
C VAL A 82 -11.72 -17.46 4.79
N PRO A 83 -11.56 -18.04 3.59
CA PRO A 83 -10.67 -19.18 3.39
C PRO A 83 -9.23 -18.88 3.84
N VAL A 84 -8.61 -19.82 4.55
CA VAL A 84 -7.24 -19.66 5.08
C VAL A 84 -6.24 -19.31 3.98
N TRP A 85 -6.38 -19.90 2.78
CA TRP A 85 -5.51 -19.60 1.65
C TRP A 85 -5.57 -18.12 1.23
N ALA A 86 -6.74 -17.48 1.32
CA ALA A 86 -6.91 -16.08 0.95
C ALA A 86 -6.24 -15.18 2.00
N ALA A 87 -6.34 -15.54 3.28
CA ALA A 87 -5.61 -14.85 4.35
C ALA A 87 -4.09 -15.00 4.21
N VAL A 88 -3.61 -16.21 3.87
CA VAL A 88 -2.18 -16.47 3.63
C VAL A 88 -1.69 -15.69 2.41
N ALA A 89 -2.41 -15.72 1.28
CA ALA A 89 -2.04 -14.97 0.08
C ALA A 89 -1.99 -13.46 0.36
N THR A 90 -2.98 -12.93 1.06
CA THR A 90 -3.01 -11.52 1.50
C THR A 90 -1.80 -11.19 2.36
N GLY A 91 -1.48 -12.04 3.34
CA GLY A 91 -0.31 -11.89 4.20
C GLY A 91 0.99 -11.87 3.40
N VAL A 92 1.19 -12.81 2.49
CA VAL A 92 2.40 -12.89 1.63
C VAL A 92 2.56 -11.63 0.80
N VAL A 93 1.50 -11.16 0.13
CA VAL A 93 1.57 -9.94 -0.70
C VAL A 93 1.82 -8.70 0.15
N PHE A 94 1.15 -8.59 1.30
CA PHE A 94 1.37 -7.50 2.26
C PHE A 94 2.83 -7.45 2.74
N PHE A 95 3.39 -8.60 3.14
CA PHE A 95 4.79 -8.69 3.56
C PHE A 95 5.76 -8.44 2.40
N GLY A 96 5.40 -8.78 1.17
CA GLY A 96 6.19 -8.43 -0.03
C GLY A 96 6.35 -6.92 -0.20
N PHE A 97 5.28 -6.15 -0.02
CA PHE A 97 5.37 -4.68 -0.02
C PHE A 97 6.21 -4.15 1.14
N TRP A 98 6.06 -4.70 2.35
CA TRP A 98 6.90 -4.31 3.48
C TRP A 98 8.38 -4.60 3.25
N LEU A 99 8.70 -5.75 2.65
CA LEU A 99 10.07 -6.08 2.28
C LEU A 99 10.61 -5.05 1.28
N ALA A 100 9.83 -4.67 0.27
CA ALA A 100 10.23 -3.64 -0.69
C ALA A 100 10.48 -2.27 -0.02
N ILE A 101 9.67 -1.90 0.99
CA ILE A 101 9.89 -0.68 1.80
C ILE A 101 11.21 -0.78 2.56
N VAL A 102 11.46 -1.89 3.26
CA VAL A 102 12.68 -2.10 4.06
C VAL A 102 13.91 -2.05 3.17
N LEU A 103 13.88 -2.70 2.01
CA LEU A 103 15.00 -2.68 1.06
C LEU A 103 15.26 -1.27 0.53
N ALA A 104 14.22 -0.49 0.23
CA ALA A 104 14.37 0.91 -0.20
C ALA A 104 14.95 1.78 0.92
N PHE A 105 14.51 1.62 2.17
CA PHE A 105 15.08 2.33 3.31
C PHE A 105 16.56 1.99 3.54
N ILE A 106 16.95 0.73 3.39
CA ILE A 106 18.36 0.31 3.50
C ILE A 106 19.21 0.94 2.39
N ALA A 107 18.63 1.13 1.19
CA ALA A 107 19.32 1.72 0.04
C ALA A 107 19.36 3.27 0.07
N LEU A 108 18.52 3.91 0.87
CA LEU A 108 18.50 5.35 1.05
C LEU A 108 19.75 5.82 1.82
N LYS A 109 20.45 6.78 1.21
CA LYS A 109 21.66 7.40 1.76
C LYS A 109 21.43 8.81 2.29
N GLY A 110 20.26 9.39 2.06
CA GLY A 110 19.88 10.72 2.51
C GLY A 110 18.67 11.24 1.74
N ASN A 111 18.13 12.39 2.15
CA ASN A 111 16.99 12.99 1.47
C ASN A 111 17.45 13.80 0.25
N PRO A 112 17.01 13.45 -0.98
CA PRO A 112 17.29 14.23 -2.17
C PRO A 112 16.68 15.62 -2.07
N GLY A 113 17.48 16.63 -2.40
CA GLY A 113 17.06 18.02 -2.56
C GLY A 113 17.87 18.71 -3.66
N MET A 114 17.39 19.86 -4.09
CA MET A 114 18.10 20.71 -5.05
C MET A 114 18.34 22.05 -4.38
N THR A 115 19.57 22.56 -4.45
CA THR A 115 19.87 23.92 -3.98
C THR A 115 19.25 24.95 -4.93
N PRO A 116 19.08 26.21 -4.50
CA PRO A 116 18.61 27.29 -5.39
C PRO A 116 19.46 27.46 -6.65
N ASP A 117 20.74 27.09 -6.57
CA ASP A 117 21.71 27.17 -7.67
C ASP A 117 21.62 26.00 -8.66
N GLY A 118 20.70 25.06 -8.44
CA GLY A 118 20.48 23.90 -9.31
C GLY A 118 21.41 22.70 -9.05
N THR A 119 22.14 22.70 -7.95
CA THR A 119 23.03 21.59 -7.56
C THR A 119 22.23 20.50 -6.85
N TYR A 120 22.43 19.25 -7.24
CA TYR A 120 21.84 18.10 -6.58
C TYR A 120 22.54 17.81 -5.24
N VAL A 121 21.77 17.71 -4.17
CA VAL A 121 22.28 17.50 -2.81
C VAL A 121 21.49 16.42 -2.08
N LEU A 122 22.17 15.70 -1.18
CA LEU A 122 21.55 14.88 -0.14
C LEU A 122 21.65 15.58 1.21
N ASP A 123 20.55 15.54 1.98
CA ASP A 123 20.43 16.16 3.31
C ASP A 123 20.94 17.61 3.35
N ARG A 124 20.71 18.35 2.25
CA ARG A 124 21.07 19.76 2.02
C ARG A 124 22.57 20.10 2.10
N THR A 125 23.44 19.12 2.26
CA THR A 125 24.85 19.33 2.61
C THR A 125 25.80 18.54 1.73
N THR A 126 25.38 17.37 1.25
CA THR A 126 26.23 16.48 0.46
C THR A 126 25.94 16.69 -1.02
N VAL A 127 26.85 17.31 -1.76
CA VAL A 127 26.72 17.44 -3.22
C VAL A 127 26.89 16.09 -3.88
N VAL A 128 25.96 15.73 -4.77
CA VAL A 128 25.97 14.47 -5.49
C VAL A 128 25.80 14.69 -6.98
N ASP A 129 26.17 13.69 -7.77
CA ASP A 129 25.84 13.69 -9.19
C ASP A 129 24.34 13.41 -9.41
N ARG A 130 23.88 13.71 -10.62
CA ARG A 130 22.50 13.49 -11.02
C ARG A 130 22.10 12.02 -10.90
N GLN A 131 22.99 11.10 -11.23
CA GLN A 131 22.70 9.66 -11.18
C GLN A 131 22.43 9.18 -9.75
N THR A 132 23.20 9.65 -8.78
CA THR A 132 22.98 9.34 -7.36
C THR A 132 21.68 9.98 -6.87
N TYR A 133 21.42 11.23 -7.25
CA TYR A 133 20.17 11.92 -6.94
C TYR A 133 18.94 11.16 -7.43
N ASP A 134 18.91 10.81 -8.72
CA ASP A 134 17.78 10.10 -9.34
C ASP A 134 17.50 8.76 -8.63
N ARG A 135 18.55 8.00 -8.28
CA ARG A 135 18.40 6.76 -7.49
C ARG A 135 17.79 6.99 -6.11
N GLN A 136 18.11 8.10 -5.44
CA GLN A 136 17.52 8.39 -4.14
C GLN A 136 16.03 8.75 -4.27
N VAL A 137 15.65 9.47 -5.32
CA VAL A 137 14.24 9.74 -5.66
C VAL A 137 13.50 8.44 -5.92
N ASP A 138 14.08 7.50 -6.68
CA ASP A 138 13.47 6.20 -6.94
C ASP A 138 13.22 5.40 -5.66
N HIS A 139 14.14 5.43 -4.71
CA HIS A 139 13.95 4.78 -3.42
C HIS A 139 12.83 5.44 -2.60
N GLN A 140 12.68 6.77 -2.64
CA GLN A 140 11.55 7.46 -2.01
C GLN A 140 10.21 7.09 -2.66
N GLN A 141 10.16 7.06 -4.00
CA GLN A 141 8.98 6.62 -4.73
C GLN A 141 8.64 5.17 -4.40
N GLN A 142 9.64 4.28 -4.34
CA GLN A 142 9.45 2.87 -3.98
C GLN A 142 8.87 2.71 -2.56
N ILE A 143 9.31 3.52 -1.59
CA ILE A 143 8.75 3.52 -0.23
C ILE A 143 7.28 3.92 -0.28
N SER A 144 6.95 5.03 -0.95
CA SER A 144 5.58 5.53 -1.06
C SER A 144 4.66 4.52 -1.71
N LEU A 145 5.09 3.92 -2.83
CA LEU A 145 4.36 2.86 -3.53
C LEU A 145 4.23 1.60 -2.66
N GLY A 146 5.25 1.26 -1.89
CA GLY A 146 5.24 0.14 -0.95
C GLY A 146 4.18 0.31 0.12
N VAL A 147 4.14 1.48 0.78
CA VAL A 147 3.14 1.79 1.81
C VAL A 147 1.73 1.75 1.23
N LEU A 148 1.50 2.41 0.08
CA LEU A 148 0.20 2.42 -0.58
C LEU A 148 -0.21 1.03 -1.07
N GLY A 149 0.74 0.23 -1.57
CA GLY A 149 0.53 -1.17 -1.94
C GLY A 149 0.10 -2.03 -0.76
N ALA A 150 0.74 -1.88 0.39
CA ALA A 150 0.34 -2.57 1.62
C ALA A 150 -1.08 -2.17 2.07
N PHE A 151 -1.44 -0.89 1.98
CA PHE A 151 -2.81 -0.42 2.24
C PHE A 151 -3.81 -0.96 1.21
N ALA A 152 -3.41 -1.06 -0.05
CA ALA A 152 -4.21 -1.67 -1.12
C ALA A 152 -4.56 -3.12 -0.80
N VAL A 153 -3.56 -3.92 -0.39
CA VAL A 153 -3.78 -5.32 0.02
C VAL A 153 -4.77 -5.39 1.18
N GLY A 154 -4.56 -4.58 2.22
CA GLY A 154 -5.46 -4.52 3.37
C GLY A 154 -6.88 -4.09 2.99
N GLY A 155 -7.02 -3.07 2.14
CA GLY A 155 -8.30 -2.55 1.69
C GLY A 155 -9.06 -3.56 0.82
N ALA A 156 -8.37 -4.23 -0.10
CA ALA A 156 -8.92 -5.28 -0.94
C ALA A 156 -9.48 -6.42 -0.08
N PHE A 157 -8.69 -6.91 0.87
CA PHE A 157 -9.07 -7.98 1.79
C PHE A 157 -10.24 -7.58 2.70
N LEU A 158 -10.15 -6.45 3.40
CA LEU A 158 -11.17 -6.00 4.35
C LEU A 158 -12.52 -5.76 3.67
N CYS A 159 -12.51 -5.16 2.47
CA CYS A 159 -13.72 -4.93 1.70
C CYS A 159 -14.35 -6.23 1.18
N ALA A 160 -13.54 -7.14 0.62
CA ALA A 160 -14.03 -8.42 0.12
C ALA A 160 -14.59 -9.29 1.24
N ALA A 161 -13.88 -9.39 2.36
CA ALA A 161 -14.28 -10.19 3.50
C ALA A 161 -15.61 -9.70 4.09
N ARG A 162 -15.81 -8.37 4.19
CA ARG A 162 -17.08 -7.81 4.67
C ARG A 162 -18.21 -7.93 3.65
N ALA A 163 -17.92 -7.88 2.36
CA ALA A 163 -18.92 -8.06 1.30
C ALA A 163 -19.44 -9.50 1.17
N THR A 164 -18.69 -10.48 1.69
CA THR A 164 -19.00 -11.93 1.64
C THR A 164 -19.59 -12.49 2.95
N ASP A 165 -19.53 -11.72 4.03
CA ASP A 165 -20.04 -12.04 5.38
C ASP A 165 -21.58 -12.14 5.49
N HIS A 166 -22.31 -11.99 4.38
CA HIS A 166 -23.79 -12.05 4.34
C HIS A 166 -24.33 -13.19 3.47
N GLU A 167 -23.45 -14.07 2.98
CA GLU A 167 -23.83 -15.25 2.17
C GLU A 167 -23.83 -16.56 2.98
N SER A 168 -23.67 -16.49 4.30
CA SER A 168 -23.71 -17.63 5.22
C SER A 168 -24.94 -17.61 6.12
#